data_AF-A0A842Q6F0-F1
#
_entry.id   AF-A0A842Q6F0-F1
#
_cell.length_a   1.000
_cell.length_b   1.000
_cell.length_c   1.000
_cell.angle_alpha   90.00
_cell.angle_beta   90.00
_cell.angle_gamma   90.00
#
_symmetry.space_group_name_H-M   'P 1'
#
loop_
_entity.id
_entity.type
_entity.pdbx_description
1 polymer ?
#
loop_
_entity_poly.entity_id
_entity_poly.type
_entity_poly.pdbx_seq_one_letter_code
_entity_poly.pdbx_strand_id
1 'polypeptide(L)'
;MKKLIPFILILLLIPSILAITWPTRSLLQDIRNAMAGSPVWPYDSLRNVFFFVFIPFWGVFAVTFGLLTNLQIFHLKRVNLLLSILFAMSLLYYGALLWLVSLIYTLTGMFTTVAFFVIFVVGVYLFGRKKKSGWEAEIQNVEDLSKEIKRVRKHLKEAEDELRIVREDLTDTRSPNRIKQLKEREKRLLNTVDNLRKQIVEMKTKGETIKSSLVAGVD
;
A
#
# COMPACT_ATOMS: atom_id res chain seq x y z
N MET A 1 -5.50 6.94 -18.16
CA MET A 1 -4.17 7.52 -17.87
C MET A 1 -4.00 8.95 -18.39
N LYS A 2 -4.35 9.29 -19.65
CA LYS A 2 -4.14 10.65 -20.21
C LYS A 2 -4.81 11.82 -19.45
N LYS A 3 -5.93 11.59 -18.74
CA LYS A 3 -6.62 12.61 -17.93
C LYS A 3 -5.98 12.90 -16.56
N LEU A 4 -5.08 12.03 -16.06
CA LEU A 4 -4.43 12.20 -14.75
C LEU A 4 -3.16 13.04 -14.82
N ILE A 5 -2.49 13.05 -15.98
CA ILE A 5 -1.24 13.78 -16.22
C ILE A 5 -1.36 15.28 -15.92
N PRO A 6 -2.39 16.02 -16.38
CA PRO A 6 -2.51 17.45 -16.07
C PRO A 6 -2.78 17.70 -14.58
N PHE A 7 -3.52 16.81 -13.90
CA PHE A 7 -3.78 16.94 -12.47
C PHE A 7 -2.52 16.72 -11.64
N ILE A 8 -1.67 15.77 -12.04
CA ILE A 8 -0.37 15.49 -11.41
C ILE A 8 0.60 16.66 -11.60
N LEU A 9 0.61 17.28 -12.79
CA LEU A 9 1.42 18.47 -13.08
C LEU A 9 0.99 19.67 -12.23
N ILE A 10 -0.33 19.89 -12.06
CA ILE A 10 -0.86 20.96 -11.20
C ILE A 10 -0.50 20.68 -9.73
N LEU A 11 -0.67 19.44 -9.26
CA LEU A 11 -0.36 19.06 -7.87
C LEU A 11 1.13 19.20 -7.53
N LEU A 12 2.03 18.97 -8.49
CA LEU A 12 3.47 19.15 -8.34
C LEU A 12 3.91 20.62 -8.29
N LEU A 13 3.12 21.54 -8.85
CA LEU A 13 3.43 22.97 -8.88
C LEU A 13 2.91 23.72 -7.64
N ILE A 14 1.91 23.20 -6.94
CA ILE A 14 1.34 23.84 -5.73
C ILE A 14 2.39 24.05 -4.62
N PRO A 15 3.26 23.07 -4.28
CA PRO A 15 4.31 23.28 -3.28
C PRO A 15 5.34 24.33 -3.72
N SER A 16 5.63 24.41 -5.02
CA SER A 16 6.58 25.37 -5.60
C SER A 16 6.05 26.80 -5.47
N ILE A 17 4.75 27.00 -5.72
CA ILE A 17 4.08 28.30 -5.62
C ILE A 17 3.98 28.75 -4.16
N LEU A 18 3.74 27.82 -3.23
CA LEU A 18 3.69 28.13 -1.80
C LEU A 18 5.10 28.37 -1.19
N ALA A 19 6.15 27.72 -1.70
CA ALA A 19 7.53 27.97 -1.28
C ALA A 19 8.05 29.37 -1.68
N ILE A 20 7.42 30.03 -2.67
CA ILE A 20 7.76 31.40 -3.10
C ILE A 20 7.12 32.46 -2.18
N THR A 21 6.34 32.08 -1.17
CA THR A 21 5.73 33.04 -0.22
C THR A 21 6.63 33.42 0.96
N TRP A 22 7.95 33.35 0.79
CA TRP A 22 8.84 34.00 1.76
C TRP A 22 8.53 35.50 1.75
N PRO A 23 8.34 36.17 2.90
CA PRO A 23 8.26 37.62 2.92
C PRO A 23 9.59 38.13 2.39
N THR A 24 9.60 38.64 1.16
CA THR A 24 10.74 39.37 0.60
C THR A 24 10.90 40.62 1.46
N ARG A 25 11.61 40.50 2.59
CA ARG A 25 12.08 41.68 3.33
C ARG A 25 12.89 42.48 2.33
N SER A 26 12.37 43.65 1.98
CA SER A 26 13.05 44.49 1.01
C SER A 26 14.39 44.89 1.63
N LEU A 27 15.47 44.60 0.91
CA LEU A 27 16.85 44.91 1.34
C LEU A 27 16.98 46.40 1.73
N LEU A 28 16.17 47.26 1.08
CA LEU A 28 16.01 48.68 1.39
C LEU A 28 15.41 48.96 2.78
N GLN A 29 14.45 48.17 3.27
CA GLN A 29 13.91 48.32 4.63
C GLN A 29 14.92 47.90 5.69
N ASP A 30 15.67 46.83 5.47
CA ASP A 30 16.71 46.40 6.42
C ASP A 30 17.85 47.43 6.48
N ILE A 31 18.26 48.01 5.35
CA ILE A 31 19.23 49.13 5.30
C ILE A 31 18.68 50.37 6.02
N ARG A 32 17.41 50.74 5.79
CA ARG A 32 16.76 51.88 6.45
C ARG A 32 16.67 51.70 7.97
N ASN A 33 16.36 50.49 8.44
CA ASN A 33 16.25 50.18 9.87
C ASN A 33 17.62 50.15 10.55
N ALA A 34 18.65 49.64 9.86
CA ALA A 34 20.03 49.69 10.35
C ALA A 34 20.55 51.13 10.47
N MET A 35 20.25 51.99 9.49
CA MET A 35 20.60 53.42 9.55
C MET A 35 19.81 54.20 10.62
N ALA A 36 18.61 53.75 10.98
CA ALA A 36 17.78 54.36 12.03
C ALA A 36 18.24 54.01 13.47
N GLY A 37 19.35 53.26 13.64
CA GLY A 37 19.91 52.93 14.95
C GLY A 37 19.14 51.85 15.72
N SER A 38 18.11 51.25 15.12
CA SER A 38 17.32 50.15 15.67
C SER A 38 17.53 48.89 14.82
N PRO A 39 18.63 48.14 15.00
CA PRO A 39 18.76 46.84 14.35
C PRO A 39 17.65 45.92 14.90
N VAL A 40 16.60 45.72 14.11
CA VAL A 40 15.53 44.76 14.42
C VAL A 40 16.11 43.37 14.18
N TRP A 41 16.78 42.82 15.19
CA TRP A 41 17.17 41.42 15.21
C TRP A 41 15.88 40.59 15.18
N PRO A 42 15.56 39.83 14.12
CA PRO A 42 14.26 39.16 13.98
C PRO A 42 14.11 37.93 14.89
N TYR A 43 14.92 37.83 15.94
CA TYR A 43 15.11 36.63 16.75
C TYR A 43 14.80 36.90 18.21
N ASP A 44 13.56 37.33 18.48
CA ASP A 44 13.09 37.68 19.84
C ASP A 44 13.03 36.48 20.81
N SER A 45 13.31 35.26 20.32
CA SER A 45 13.31 34.04 21.13
C SER A 45 14.52 33.16 20.83
N LEU A 46 15.02 32.46 21.87
CA LEU A 46 16.07 31.44 21.74
C LEU A 46 15.70 30.36 20.70
N ARG A 47 14.40 30.06 20.57
CA ARG A 47 13.88 29.17 19.53
C ARG A 47 14.21 29.69 18.13
N ASN A 48 13.99 30.97 17.87
CA ASN A 48 14.28 31.55 16.56
C ASN A 48 15.79 31.54 16.28
N VAL A 49 16.63 31.86 17.26
CA VAL A 49 18.10 31.76 17.11
C VAL A 49 18.51 30.32 16.77
N PHE A 50 17.94 29.33 17.45
CA PHE A 50 18.26 27.93 17.19
C PHE A 50 17.85 27.48 15.78
N PHE A 51 16.62 27.80 15.35
CA PHE A 51 16.12 27.37 14.05
C PHE A 51 16.72 28.14 12.86
N PHE A 52 17.01 29.43 13.02
CA PHE A 52 17.49 30.29 11.93
C PHE A 52 19.01 30.48 11.90
N VAL A 53 19.73 30.11 12.96
CA VAL A 53 21.19 30.23 13.01
C VAL A 53 21.85 28.86 13.15
N PHE A 54 21.50 28.08 14.18
CA PHE A 54 22.18 26.82 14.47
C PHE A 54 21.89 25.72 13.44
N ILE A 55 20.62 25.44 13.13
CA ILE A 55 20.25 24.42 12.14
C ILE A 55 20.91 24.67 10.78
N PRO A 56 20.81 25.86 10.18
CA PRO A 56 21.38 26.09 8.87
C PRO A 56 22.93 26.15 8.93
N PHE A 57 23.53 26.64 10.02
CA PHE A 57 24.98 26.55 10.25
C PHE A 57 25.48 25.11 10.20
N TRP A 58 24.84 24.21 10.96
CA TRP A 58 25.21 22.78 10.97
C TRP A 58 24.98 22.11 9.62
N GLY A 59 23.92 22.48 8.91
CA GLY A 59 23.65 22.00 7.55
C GLY A 59 24.78 22.33 6.59
N VAL A 60 25.20 23.60 6.52
CA VAL A 60 26.31 24.01 5.65
C VAL A 60 27.63 23.42 6.12
N PHE A 61 27.91 23.44 7.42
CA PHE A 61 29.12 22.80 7.96
C PHE A 61 29.21 21.34 7.50
N ALA A 62 28.14 20.56 7.64
CA ALA A 62 28.12 19.15 7.26
C ALA A 62 28.31 18.95 5.74
N VAL A 63 27.61 19.73 4.91
CA VAL A 63 27.74 19.66 3.45
C VAL A 63 29.15 20.05 3.00
N THR A 64 29.68 21.18 3.49
CA THR A 64 31.00 21.69 3.11
C THR A 64 32.11 20.75 3.60
N PHE A 65 31.98 20.23 4.82
CA PHE A 65 32.91 19.25 5.37
C PHE A 65 32.89 17.94 4.58
N GLY A 66 31.70 17.44 4.22
CA GLY A 66 31.54 16.26 3.38
C GLY A 66 32.17 16.44 2.01
N LEU A 67 31.96 17.59 1.36
CA LEU A 67 32.56 17.94 0.07
C LEU A 67 34.09 18.01 0.16
N LEU A 68 34.64 18.78 1.12
CA LEU A 68 36.09 18.92 1.29
C LEU A 68 36.77 17.58 1.59
N THR A 69 36.10 16.71 2.34
CA THR A 69 36.61 15.38 2.68
C THR A 69 36.56 14.43 1.48
N ASN A 70 35.47 14.43 0.72
CA ASN A 70 35.32 13.56 -0.45
C ASN A 70 36.19 13.98 -1.64
N LEU A 71 36.39 15.29 -1.83
CA LEU A 71 37.26 15.82 -2.88
C LEU A 71 38.75 15.75 -2.51
N GLN A 72 39.08 15.35 -1.28
CA GLN A 72 40.46 15.26 -0.75
C GLN A 72 41.32 16.50 -1.03
N ILE A 73 40.72 17.69 -1.11
CA ILE A 73 41.42 18.94 -1.43
C ILE A 73 42.57 19.19 -0.43
N PHE A 74 42.33 18.88 0.85
CA PHE A 74 43.40 18.74 1.83
C PHE A 74 43.42 17.32 2.40
N HIS A 75 44.61 16.72 2.41
CA HIS A 75 44.84 15.37 2.94
C HIS A 75 44.62 15.29 4.45
N LEU A 76 44.79 16.41 5.17
CA LEU A 76 44.61 16.49 6.61
C LEU A 76 43.15 16.82 6.97
N LYS A 77 42.44 15.84 7.56
CA LYS A 77 41.04 15.98 8.00
C LYS A 77 40.79 17.18 8.93
N ARG A 78 41.79 17.55 9.74
CA ARG A 78 41.70 18.71 10.65
C ARG A 78 41.61 20.04 9.90
N VAL A 79 42.28 20.15 8.76
CA VAL A 79 42.24 21.36 7.91
C VAL A 79 40.88 21.48 7.25
N ASN A 80 40.33 20.38 6.74
CA ASN A 80 38.97 20.36 6.17
C ASN A 80 37.90 20.76 7.19
N LEU A 81 38.04 20.31 8.44
CA LEU A 81 37.13 20.67 9.53
C LEU A 81 37.22 22.15 9.88
N LEU A 82 38.44 22.70 10.01
CA LEU A 82 38.63 24.13 10.27
C LEU A 82 38.07 24.99 9.13
N LEU A 83 38.34 24.61 7.87
CA LEU A 83 37.83 25.31 6.71
C LEU A 83 36.30 25.27 6.67
N SER A 84 35.67 24.12 6.90
CA SER A 84 34.21 24.02 6.85
C SER A 84 33.53 24.84 7.95
N ILE A 85 34.14 24.96 9.13
CA ILE A 85 33.67 25.88 10.19
C ILE A 85 33.79 27.34 9.74
N LEU A 86 34.95 27.73 9.20
CA LEU A 86 35.18 29.09 8.72
C LEU A 86 34.21 29.47 7.58
N PHE A 87 33.96 28.55 6.65
CA PHE A 87 32.98 28.72 5.58
C PHE A 87 31.55 28.82 6.12
N ALA A 88 31.17 27.95 7.06
CA ALA A 88 29.85 28.01 7.68
C ALA A 88 29.63 29.33 8.46
N MET A 89 30.67 29.80 9.17
CA MET A 89 30.67 31.10 9.87
C MET A 89 30.57 32.27 8.89
N SER A 90 31.33 32.27 7.79
CA SER A 90 31.32 33.36 6.82
C SER A 90 29.99 33.46 6.08
N LEU A 91 29.39 32.33 5.71
CA LEU A 91 28.11 32.25 5.01
C LEU A 91 26.92 32.68 5.90
N LEU A 92 27.04 32.54 7.23
CA LEU A 92 26.03 32.97 8.20
C LEU A 92 25.80 34.48 8.14
N TYR A 93 26.86 35.27 7.92
CA TYR A 93 26.77 36.73 7.83
C TYR A 93 25.99 37.22 6.60
N TYR A 94 26.07 36.50 5.47
CA TYR A 94 25.57 37.00 4.18
C TYR A 94 24.11 36.64 3.88
N GLY A 95 23.40 35.91 4.74
CA GLY A 95 22.00 35.48 4.48
C GLY A 95 21.83 34.49 3.32
N ALA A 96 22.81 34.38 2.42
CA ALA A 96 22.89 33.41 1.33
C ALA A 96 22.83 31.96 1.83
N LEU A 97 23.28 31.71 3.06
CA LEU A 97 23.22 30.41 3.72
C LEU A 97 21.77 29.96 3.98
N LEU A 98 20.92 30.87 4.45
CA LEU A 98 19.49 30.57 4.66
C LEU A 98 18.80 30.26 3.34
N TRP A 99 19.13 31.00 2.28
CA TRP A 99 18.61 30.76 0.94
C TRP A 99 19.04 29.41 0.38
N LEU A 100 20.34 29.08 0.47
CA LEU A 100 20.88 27.81 -0.04
C LEU A 100 20.35 26.60 0.74
N VAL A 101 20.28 26.69 2.08
CA VAL A 101 19.70 25.64 2.91
C VAL A 101 18.21 25.48 2.58
N SER A 102 17.45 26.57 2.48
CA SER A 102 16.05 26.51 2.06
C SER A 102 15.88 25.85 0.69
N LEU A 103 16.72 26.19 -0.28
CA LEU A 103 16.68 25.62 -1.62
C LEU A 103 16.94 24.11 -1.60
N ILE A 104 17.96 23.66 -0.85
CA ILE A 104 18.26 22.22 -0.70
C ILE A 104 17.11 21.49 -0.01
N TYR A 105 16.55 22.05 1.06
CA TYR A 105 15.40 21.44 1.75
C TYR A 105 14.16 21.39 0.85
N THR A 106 13.94 22.42 0.04
CA THR A 106 12.81 22.48 -0.91
C THR A 106 12.98 21.43 -2.01
N LEU A 107 14.18 21.32 -2.60
CA LEU A 107 14.49 20.29 -3.60
C LEU A 107 14.36 18.89 -3.02
N THR A 108 14.86 18.67 -1.80
CA THR A 108 14.76 17.38 -1.11
C THR A 108 13.31 17.04 -0.81
N GLY A 109 12.52 17.98 -0.30
CA GLY A 109 11.09 17.80 -0.03
C GLY A 109 10.27 17.55 -1.30
N MET A 110 10.61 18.22 -2.41
CA MET A 110 10.00 17.95 -3.71
C MET A 110 10.34 16.54 -4.20
N PHE A 111 11.61 16.13 -4.08
CA PHE A 111 12.06 14.79 -4.46
C PHE A 111 11.37 13.69 -3.65
N THR A 112 11.26 13.84 -2.33
CA THR A 112 10.55 12.86 -1.48
C THR A 112 9.07 12.77 -1.81
N THR A 113 8.42 13.89 -2.12
CA THR A 113 7.02 13.93 -2.55
C THR A 113 6.82 13.19 -3.88
N VAL A 114 7.70 13.44 -4.86
CA VAL A 114 7.69 12.75 -6.16
C VAL A 114 7.92 11.26 -5.98
N ALA A 115 8.94 10.87 -5.20
CA ALA A 115 9.26 9.48 -4.94
C ALA A 115 8.10 8.74 -4.26
N PHE A 116 7.49 9.36 -3.24
CA PHE A 116 6.30 8.82 -2.59
C PHE A 116 5.15 8.62 -3.58
N PHE A 117 4.91 9.61 -4.44
CA PHE A 117 3.85 9.52 -5.44
C PHE A 117 4.09 8.38 -6.45
N VAL A 118 5.34 8.22 -6.93
CA VAL A 118 5.70 7.12 -7.84
C VAL A 118 5.47 5.76 -7.16
N ILE A 119 5.96 5.60 -5.92
CA ILE A 119 5.76 4.35 -5.15
C ILE A 119 4.27 4.09 -4.92
N PHE A 120 3.50 5.12 -4.59
CA PHE A 120 2.06 5.00 -4.37
C PHE A 120 1.32 4.57 -5.65
N VAL A 121 1.56 5.22 -6.79
CA VAL A 121 0.90 4.88 -8.06
C VAL A 121 1.27 3.46 -8.50
N VAL A 122 2.54 3.08 -8.41
CA VAL A 122 2.99 1.72 -8.75
C VAL A 122 2.40 0.71 -7.77
N GLY A 123 2.37 1.02 -6.47
CA GLY A 123 1.79 0.19 -5.42
C GLY A 123 0.30 -0.09 -5.66
N VAL A 124 -0.49 0.97 -5.87
CA VAL A 124 -1.93 0.85 -6.17
C VAL A 124 -2.16 0.07 -7.46
N TYR A 125 -1.36 0.30 -8.50
CA TYR A 125 -1.49 -0.42 -9.77
C TYR A 125 -1.22 -1.92 -9.62
N LEU A 126 -0.14 -2.30 -8.92
CA LEU A 126 0.21 -3.69 -8.67
C LEU A 126 -0.83 -4.38 -7.76
N PHE A 127 -1.29 -3.68 -6.73
CA PHE A 127 -2.33 -4.17 -5.83
C PHE A 127 -3.65 -4.43 -6.58
N GLY A 128 -4.08 -3.50 -7.43
CA GLY A 128 -5.29 -3.65 -8.24
C GLY A 128 -5.22 -4.85 -9.19
N ARG A 129 -4.07 -5.09 -9.84
CA ARG A 129 -3.88 -6.27 -10.70
C ARG A 129 -4.00 -7.58 -9.92
N LYS A 130 -3.34 -7.67 -8.76
CA LYS A 130 -3.38 -8.88 -7.93
C LYS A 130 -4.78 -9.17 -7.37
N LYS A 131 -5.51 -8.13 -6.95
CA LYS A 131 -6.88 -8.28 -6.44
C LYS A 131 -7.83 -8.77 -7.54
N LYS A 132 -7.71 -8.25 -8.76
CA LYS A 132 -8.54 -8.69 -9.91
C LYS A 132 -8.33 -10.16 -10.26
N SER A 133 -7.08 -10.64 -10.33
CA SER A 133 -6.82 -12.05 -10.64
C SER A 133 -7.30 -13.01 -9.55
N GLY A 134 -7.21 -12.61 -8.27
CA GLY A 134 -7.75 -13.40 -7.16
C GLY A 134 -9.26 -13.53 -7.23
N TRP A 135 -9.95 -12.43 -7.51
CA TRP A 135 -11.41 -12.39 -7.66
C TRP A 135 -11.91 -13.25 -8.83
N GLU A 136 -11.27 -13.19 -9.99
CA GLU A 136 -11.65 -14.01 -11.15
C GLU A 136 -11.50 -15.50 -10.86
N ALA A 137 -10.42 -15.92 -10.21
CA ALA A 137 -10.21 -17.31 -9.83
C ALA A 137 -11.25 -17.81 -8.78
N GLU A 138 -11.59 -16.96 -7.81
CA GLU A 138 -12.54 -17.33 -6.75
C GLU A 138 -13.98 -17.40 -7.28
N ILE A 139 -14.36 -16.55 -8.25
CA ILE A 139 -15.64 -16.66 -8.97
C ILE A 139 -15.72 -17.96 -9.77
N GLN A 140 -14.65 -18.34 -10.47
CA GLN A 140 -14.59 -19.61 -11.22
C GLN A 140 -14.76 -20.82 -10.29
N ASN A 141 -14.09 -20.81 -9.12
CA ASN A 141 -14.23 -21.88 -8.13
C ASN A 141 -15.66 -22.02 -7.61
N VAL A 142 -16.38 -20.90 -7.38
CA VAL A 142 -17.80 -20.94 -6.98
C VAL A 142 -18.67 -21.51 -8.09
N GLU A 143 -18.41 -21.14 -9.35
CA GLU A 143 -19.15 -21.67 -10.49
C GLU A 143 -18.94 -23.18 -10.65
N ASP A 144 -17.71 -23.65 -10.56
CA ASP A 144 -17.38 -25.09 -10.67
C ASP A 144 -17.97 -25.90 -9.52
N LEU A 145 -17.91 -25.38 -8.30
CA LEU A 145 -18.54 -25.99 -7.12
C LEU A 145 -20.07 -26.05 -7.27
N SER A 146 -20.69 -25.05 -7.89
CA SER A 146 -22.13 -25.07 -8.19
C SER A 146 -22.50 -26.16 -9.21
N LYS A 147 -21.65 -26.36 -10.24
CA LYS A 147 -21.82 -27.43 -11.25
C LYS A 147 -21.65 -28.81 -10.61
N GLU A 148 -20.70 -28.95 -9.70
CA GLU A 148 -20.45 -30.20 -8.98
C GLU A 148 -21.61 -30.57 -8.05
N ILE A 149 -22.13 -29.61 -7.27
CA ILE A 149 -23.34 -29.81 -6.45
C ILE A 149 -24.51 -30.27 -7.31
N LYS A 150 -24.69 -29.70 -8.51
CA LYS A 150 -25.76 -30.11 -9.44
C LYS A 150 -25.58 -31.55 -9.91
N ARG A 151 -24.34 -31.99 -10.21
CA ARG A 151 -24.04 -33.39 -10.57
C ARG A 151 -24.31 -34.34 -9.42
N VAL A 152 -23.83 -34.03 -8.22
CA VAL A 152 -24.03 -34.87 -7.03
C VAL A 152 -25.50 -34.97 -6.64
N ARG A 153 -26.29 -33.89 -6.78
CA ARG A 153 -27.75 -33.94 -6.60
C ARG A 153 -28.45 -34.85 -7.61
N LYS A 154 -27.96 -34.89 -8.85
CA LYS A 154 -28.49 -35.80 -9.86
C LYS A 154 -28.24 -37.25 -9.46
N HIS A 155 -27.02 -37.58 -9.04
CA HIS A 155 -26.69 -38.92 -8.54
C HIS A 155 -27.44 -39.32 -7.28
N LEU A 156 -27.69 -38.35 -6.38
CA LEU A 156 -28.54 -38.59 -5.20
C LEU A 156 -29.95 -38.98 -5.63
N LYS A 157 -30.54 -38.26 -6.59
CA LYS A 157 -31.87 -38.58 -7.10
C LYS A 157 -31.92 -39.95 -7.77
N GLU A 158 -30.92 -40.26 -8.60
CA GLU A 158 -30.79 -41.58 -9.25
C GLU A 158 -30.70 -42.71 -8.20
N ALA A 159 -29.92 -42.52 -7.12
CA ALA A 159 -29.80 -43.49 -6.05
C ALA A 159 -31.09 -43.63 -5.20
N GLU A 160 -31.81 -42.54 -4.95
CA GLU A 160 -33.10 -42.56 -4.26
C GLU A 160 -34.18 -43.26 -5.10
N ASP A 161 -34.21 -43.02 -6.41
CA ASP A 161 -35.10 -43.70 -7.35
C ASP A 161 -34.80 -45.21 -7.41
N GLU A 162 -33.52 -45.61 -7.49
CA GLU A 162 -33.12 -47.03 -7.41
C GLU A 162 -33.53 -47.68 -6.08
N LEU A 163 -33.38 -46.97 -4.97
CA LEU A 163 -33.75 -47.48 -3.65
C LEU A 163 -35.27 -47.68 -3.55
N ARG A 164 -36.06 -46.82 -4.18
CA ARG A 164 -37.51 -47.00 -4.30
C ARG A 164 -37.85 -48.28 -5.06
N ILE A 165 -37.22 -48.50 -6.22
CA ILE A 165 -37.41 -49.71 -7.04
C ILE A 165 -37.03 -50.98 -6.26
N VAL A 166 -35.90 -50.97 -5.54
CA VAL A 166 -35.46 -52.13 -4.74
C VAL A 166 -36.44 -52.43 -3.60
N ARG A 167 -37.07 -51.41 -3.00
CA ARG A 167 -38.11 -51.59 -1.98
C ARG A 167 -39.41 -52.14 -2.54
N GLU A 168 -39.82 -51.67 -3.73
CA GLU A 168 -40.96 -52.22 -4.47
C GLU A 168 -40.70 -53.71 -4.83
N ASP A 169 -39.50 -54.05 -5.31
CA ASP A 169 -39.09 -55.44 -5.60
C ASP A 169 -39.06 -56.33 -4.34
N LEU A 170 -38.70 -55.77 -3.18
CA LEU A 170 -38.70 -56.48 -1.89
C LEU A 170 -40.12 -56.85 -1.45
N THR A 171 -41.11 -56.01 -1.72
CA THR A 171 -42.51 -56.30 -1.39
C THR A 171 -43.13 -57.37 -2.29
N ASP A 172 -42.71 -57.45 -3.55
CA ASP A 172 -43.28 -58.39 -4.53
C ASP A 172 -42.59 -59.76 -4.55
N THR A 173 -41.35 -59.86 -4.07
CA THR A 173 -40.55 -61.08 -4.13
C THR A 173 -40.89 -62.06 -3.00
N ARG A 174 -41.29 -63.30 -3.35
CA ARG A 174 -41.50 -64.40 -2.39
C ARG A 174 -40.28 -65.32 -2.18
N SER A 175 -39.21 -65.15 -2.97
CA SER A 175 -38.02 -66.02 -2.92
C SER A 175 -37.02 -65.60 -1.81
N PRO A 176 -36.68 -66.49 -0.85
CA PRO A 176 -35.78 -66.15 0.27
C PRO A 176 -34.37 -65.69 -0.16
N ASN A 177 -33.78 -66.32 -1.18
CA ASN A 177 -32.45 -65.97 -1.67
C ASN A 177 -32.44 -64.58 -2.32
N ARG A 178 -33.50 -64.25 -3.07
CA ARG A 178 -33.63 -62.95 -3.73
C ARG A 178 -33.90 -61.82 -2.73
N ILE A 179 -34.68 -62.09 -1.67
CA ILE A 179 -34.86 -61.16 -0.54
C ILE A 179 -33.52 -60.82 0.11
N LYS A 180 -32.64 -61.80 0.34
CA LYS A 180 -31.32 -61.57 0.93
C LYS A 180 -30.45 -60.65 0.06
N GLN A 181 -30.42 -60.89 -1.26
CA GLN A 181 -29.68 -60.05 -2.21
C GLN A 181 -30.23 -58.62 -2.27
N LEU A 182 -31.56 -58.47 -2.31
CA LEU A 182 -32.21 -57.16 -2.34
C LEU A 182 -31.98 -56.37 -1.05
N LYS A 183 -32.02 -57.01 0.12
CA LYS A 183 -31.67 -56.37 1.41
C LYS A 183 -30.21 -55.89 1.44
N GLU A 184 -29.30 -56.68 0.88
CA GLU A 184 -27.89 -56.27 0.78
C GLU A 184 -27.73 -55.07 -0.16
N ARG A 185 -28.43 -55.09 -1.30
CA ARG A 185 -28.45 -53.96 -2.24
C ARG A 185 -29.09 -52.70 -1.62
N GLU A 186 -30.20 -52.83 -0.90
CA GLU A 186 -30.84 -51.74 -0.16
C GLU A 186 -29.86 -51.11 0.83
N LYS A 187 -29.15 -51.93 1.63
CA LYS A 187 -28.15 -51.44 2.57
C LYS A 187 -27.01 -50.68 1.87
N ARG A 188 -26.55 -51.16 0.72
CA ARG A 188 -25.53 -50.46 -0.09
C ARG A 188 -26.06 -49.12 -0.60
N LEU A 189 -27.29 -49.08 -1.13
CA LEU A 189 -27.91 -47.84 -1.63
C LEU A 189 -28.14 -46.83 -0.51
N LEU A 190 -28.57 -47.26 0.68
CA LEU A 190 -28.70 -46.39 1.86
C LEU A 190 -27.37 -45.72 2.20
N ASN A 191 -26.29 -46.50 2.26
CA ASN A 191 -24.95 -45.97 2.51
C ASN A 191 -24.52 -44.96 1.42
N THR A 192 -24.84 -45.23 0.16
CA THR A 192 -24.56 -44.31 -0.96
C THR A 192 -25.34 -43.00 -0.82
N VAL A 193 -26.64 -43.07 -0.52
CA VAL A 193 -27.50 -41.89 -0.29
C VAL A 193 -26.97 -41.04 0.86
N ASP A 194 -26.60 -41.66 1.99
CA ASP A 194 -26.04 -40.94 3.13
C ASP A 194 -24.70 -40.27 2.81
N ASN A 195 -23.83 -40.95 2.07
CA ASN A 195 -22.55 -40.39 1.63
C ASN A 195 -22.74 -39.20 0.68
N LEU A 196 -23.65 -39.32 -0.30
CA LEU A 196 -23.97 -38.24 -1.24
C LEU A 196 -24.59 -37.03 -0.53
N ARG A 197 -25.47 -37.26 0.46
CA ARG A 197 -26.04 -36.20 1.30
C ARG A 197 -24.96 -35.47 2.10
N LYS A 198 -24.03 -36.22 2.72
CA LYS A 198 -22.88 -35.63 3.44
C LYS A 198 -22.00 -34.79 2.51
N GLN A 199 -21.68 -35.30 1.32
CA GLN A 199 -20.92 -34.56 0.32
C GLN A 199 -21.62 -33.26 -0.11
N ILE A 200 -22.94 -33.28 -0.31
CA ILE A 200 -23.71 -32.06 -0.64
C ILE A 200 -23.63 -31.04 0.48
N VAL A 201 -23.77 -31.47 1.74
CA VAL A 201 -23.66 -30.57 2.90
C VAL A 201 -22.26 -29.98 2.98
N GLU A 202 -21.22 -30.79 2.83
CA GLU A 202 -19.83 -30.34 2.87
C GLU A 202 -19.49 -29.37 1.72
N MET A 203 -19.94 -29.66 0.51
CA MET A 203 -19.77 -28.73 -0.62
C MET A 203 -20.55 -27.44 -0.39
N LYS A 204 -21.75 -27.50 0.18
CA LYS A 204 -22.55 -26.31 0.48
C LYS A 204 -21.88 -25.43 1.53
N THR A 205 -21.35 -26.01 2.60
CA THR A 205 -20.61 -25.25 3.64
C THR A 205 -19.33 -24.66 3.05
N LYS A 206 -18.58 -25.41 2.25
CA LYS A 206 -17.42 -24.88 1.49
C LYS A 206 -17.82 -23.69 0.59
N GLY A 207 -18.91 -23.81 -0.17
CA GLY A 207 -19.42 -22.73 -1.00
C GLY A 207 -19.86 -21.50 -0.20
N GLU A 208 -20.48 -21.68 0.96
CA GLU A 208 -20.85 -20.58 1.87
C GLU A 208 -19.62 -19.88 2.47
N THR A 209 -18.56 -20.64 2.81
CA THR A 209 -17.30 -20.04 3.28
C THR A 209 -16.57 -19.24 2.20
N ILE A 210 -16.58 -19.69 0.95
CA ILE A 210 -16.00 -18.94 -0.18
C ILE A 210 -16.85 -17.70 -0.49
N LYS A 211 -18.17 -17.81 -0.39
CA LYS A 211 -19.06 -16.67 -0.60
C LYS A 211 -18.90 -15.62 0.50
N SER A 212 -18.70 -16.03 1.76
CA SER A 212 -18.47 -15.11 2.85
C SER A 212 -17.08 -14.45 2.80
N SER A 213 -16.02 -15.17 2.36
CA SER A 213 -14.70 -14.58 2.10
C SER A 213 -14.75 -13.53 0.99
N LEU A 214 -15.52 -13.79 -0.06
CA LEU A 214 -15.74 -12.84 -1.15
C LEU A 214 -16.45 -11.57 -0.67
N VAL A 215 -17.46 -11.68 0.20
CA VAL A 215 -18.19 -10.52 0.74
C VAL A 215 -17.33 -9.74 1.74
N ALA A 216 -16.60 -10.42 2.62
CA ALA A 216 -15.75 -9.78 3.63
C ALA A 216 -14.50 -9.11 3.05
N GLY A 217 -14.06 -9.49 1.84
CA GLY A 217 -12.92 -8.87 1.14
C GLY A 217 -13.27 -7.60 0.32
N VAL A 218 -14.53 -7.15 0.36
CA VAL A 218 -15.03 -5.96 -0.35
C VAL A 218 -14.90 -4.66 0.45
N ASP A 219 -14.79 -4.75 1.78
CA ASP A 219 -14.55 -3.60 2.67
C ASP A 219 -13.06 -3.21 2.73
#